data_AF-A0A1V5NL99-F1
#
_entry.id   AF-A0A1V5NL99-F1
#
_cell.length_a   1.000
_cell.length_b   1.000
_cell.length_c   1.000
_cell.angle_alpha   90.00
_cell.angle_beta   90.00
_cell.angle_gamma   90.00
#
_symmetry.space_group_name_H-M   'P 1'
#
loop_
_entity.id
_entity.type
_entity.pdbx_description
1 polymer ?
#
loop_
_entity_poly.entity_id
_entity_poly.type
_entity_poly.pdbx_seq_one_letter_code
_entity_poly.pdbx_strand_id
1 'polypeptide(L)'
;MIDATFDLDDIDDVDARIRTFLRMVSGAAEKGGTIYILACGSSFHAAKTAPIFFNEICGLPVIPLLPGEFRAQCTRSLRPTDLIIGISQSGETKDLIDVFNMVEQAYPTVKRICILNNTNSTLGQEKSDLCIPLFCGPEIAVPATKSFINQLMVLLILAVRLREHRQGRRTPAAKRVNKKSENIESGADWREAMERIPGLIDRTIKTTSREIELVAQEIHQAPSMHILATRLLGIAKEGALKIREIVLNHTEGFEASEFKHGPNTILGVNTVFGLANVRGLLETFGQAVHRIVEDPEGRSLDTRAVGRLFDSVAAYAFDDKPPKLASAVEERLFKDVFAKHDFFGSMYGNYPLLFITGPAELDVNLTISQINTHKIRGADVFMIAEDDERLREAVSIVPAASNKYRYGYITLPRTGNPLMTIFSATVVLQLLAFRMSLHKMEMLNRLEIEGHGVHPDVPKNVSKSITVD
;
A
#
# COMPACT_ATOMS: atom_id res chain seq x y z
N MET A 1 -11.09 26.78 -0.30
CA MET A 1 -11.54 26.93 -1.70
C MET A 1 -10.96 28.22 -2.30
N ILE A 2 -9.66 28.45 -2.06
CA ILE A 2 -8.84 29.57 -2.55
C ILE A 2 -7.47 28.92 -2.85
N ASP A 3 -6.80 29.36 -3.91
CA ASP A 3 -5.50 28.92 -4.48
C ASP A 3 -5.53 27.90 -5.63
N ALA A 4 -6.33 28.18 -6.67
CA ALA A 4 -5.98 27.77 -8.03
C ALA A 4 -6.62 28.72 -9.05
N THR A 5 -6.27 30.00 -9.02
CA THR A 5 -6.42 30.85 -10.20
C THR A 5 -5.28 30.46 -11.14
N PHE A 6 -5.53 29.51 -12.03
CA PHE A 6 -4.66 29.26 -13.18
C PHE A 6 -4.84 30.41 -14.14
N ASP A 7 -3.76 31.12 -14.46
CA ASP A 7 -3.82 32.12 -15.52
C ASP A 7 -3.78 31.42 -16.89
N LEU A 8 -4.30 32.08 -17.93
CA LEU A 8 -4.27 31.53 -19.29
C LEU A 8 -2.83 31.28 -19.76
N ASP A 9 -1.89 32.12 -19.33
CA ASP A 9 -0.46 31.99 -19.61
C ASP A 9 0.15 30.70 -19.01
N ASP A 10 -0.35 30.25 -17.85
CA ASP A 10 0.09 28.99 -17.23
C ASP A 10 -0.35 27.77 -18.05
N ILE A 11 -1.51 27.85 -18.71
CA ILE A 11 -2.04 26.75 -19.54
C ILE A 11 -1.21 26.58 -20.81
N ASP A 12 -0.86 27.67 -21.47
CA ASP A 12 -0.05 27.64 -22.70
C ASP A 12 1.39 27.16 -22.44
N ASP A 13 1.99 27.57 -21.31
CA ASP A 13 3.30 27.06 -20.88
C ASP A 13 3.24 25.54 -20.59
N VAL A 14 2.20 25.08 -19.89
CA VAL A 14 2.02 23.67 -19.59
C VAL A 14 1.84 22.85 -20.87
N ASP A 15 1.02 23.29 -21.83
CA ASP A 15 0.88 22.56 -23.09
C ASP A 15 2.19 22.59 -23.91
N ALA A 16 2.96 23.68 -23.88
CA ALA A 16 4.29 23.73 -24.50
C ALA A 16 5.27 22.72 -23.88
N ARG A 17 5.28 22.60 -22.55
CA ARG A 17 6.06 21.60 -21.81
C ARG A 17 5.61 20.18 -22.14
N ILE A 18 4.30 19.92 -22.17
CA ILE A 18 3.75 18.62 -22.58
C ILE A 18 4.17 18.30 -24.01
N ARG A 19 4.03 19.21 -24.98
CA ARG A 19 4.50 19.00 -26.36
C ARG A 19 5.99 18.65 -26.43
N THR A 20 6.81 19.24 -25.56
CA THR A 20 8.24 18.91 -25.47
C THR A 20 8.48 17.53 -24.87
N PHE A 21 7.76 17.17 -23.79
CA PHE A 21 7.75 15.81 -23.24
C PHE A 21 7.42 14.77 -24.31
N LEU A 22 6.34 14.99 -25.06
CA LEU A 22 5.87 14.08 -26.09
C LEU A 22 6.92 13.83 -27.18
N ARG A 23 7.66 14.88 -27.58
CA ARG A 23 8.76 14.78 -28.54
C ARG A 23 9.95 14.00 -27.96
N MET A 24 10.34 14.27 -26.72
CA MET A 24 11.47 13.60 -26.07
C MET A 24 11.19 12.11 -25.89
N VAL A 25 10.03 11.75 -25.32
CA VAL A 25 9.65 10.35 -25.07
C VAL A 25 9.44 9.59 -26.37
N SER A 26 8.71 10.16 -27.34
CA SER A 26 8.53 9.50 -28.64
C SER A 26 9.85 9.33 -29.38
N GLY A 27 10.72 10.35 -29.36
CA GLY A 27 12.03 10.31 -30.00
C GLY A 27 12.97 9.28 -29.36
N ALA A 28 12.98 9.15 -28.03
CA ALA A 28 13.72 8.11 -27.33
C ALA A 28 13.21 6.71 -27.75
N ALA A 29 11.89 6.50 -27.71
CA ALA A 29 11.28 5.23 -28.08
C ALA A 29 11.53 4.84 -29.55
N GLU A 30 11.40 5.78 -30.49
CA GLU A 30 11.65 5.56 -31.93
C GLU A 30 13.11 5.20 -32.22
N LYS A 31 14.04 5.71 -31.42
CA LYS A 31 15.48 5.38 -31.50
C LYS A 31 15.88 4.14 -30.69
N GLY A 32 14.91 3.39 -30.15
CA GLY A 32 15.14 2.20 -29.34
C GLY A 32 15.76 2.48 -27.97
N GLY A 33 15.63 3.70 -27.46
CA GLY A 33 16.04 4.13 -26.13
C GLY A 33 15.15 3.57 -25.03
N THR A 34 15.72 3.37 -23.85
CA THR A 34 15.02 2.92 -22.65
C THR A 34 14.55 4.14 -21.86
N ILE A 35 13.30 4.10 -21.38
CA ILE A 35 12.71 5.18 -20.58
C ILE A 35 12.67 4.72 -19.13
N TYR A 36 13.48 5.33 -18.28
CA TYR A 36 13.54 5.06 -16.85
C TYR A 36 12.72 6.09 -16.09
N ILE A 37 11.98 5.64 -15.07
CA ILE A 37 11.26 6.53 -14.14
C ILE A 37 11.87 6.35 -12.75
N LEU A 38 12.50 7.41 -12.22
CA LEU A 38 13.23 7.38 -10.96
C LEU A 38 12.49 8.22 -9.91
N ALA A 39 12.23 7.62 -8.76
CA ALA A 39 11.55 8.31 -7.67
C ALA A 39 11.77 7.60 -6.32
N CYS A 40 11.38 8.24 -5.21
CA CYS A 40 11.47 7.69 -3.86
C CYS A 40 10.12 7.75 -3.13
N GLY A 41 9.88 6.82 -2.20
CA GLY A 41 8.68 6.80 -1.35
C GLY A 41 7.38 6.72 -2.16
N SER A 42 6.37 7.53 -1.81
CA SER A 42 5.09 7.58 -2.55
C SER A 42 5.28 7.88 -4.04
N SER A 43 6.24 8.73 -4.42
CA SER A 43 6.54 8.98 -5.84
C SER A 43 7.05 7.73 -6.56
N PHE A 44 7.75 6.84 -5.87
CA PHE A 44 8.15 5.54 -6.42
C PHE A 44 6.97 4.60 -6.60
N HIS A 45 5.99 4.63 -5.71
CA HIS A 45 4.76 3.86 -5.88
C HIS A 45 3.92 4.37 -7.06
N ALA A 46 3.92 5.68 -7.32
CA ALA A 46 3.32 6.26 -8.52
C ALA A 46 4.09 5.83 -9.78
N ALA A 47 5.42 5.88 -9.74
CA ALA A 47 6.28 5.37 -10.81
C ALA A 47 6.04 3.88 -11.09
N LYS A 48 5.84 3.04 -10.06
CA LYS A 48 5.49 1.61 -10.21
C LYS A 48 4.13 1.38 -10.88
N THR A 49 3.25 2.38 -10.87
CA THR A 49 1.95 2.35 -11.55
C THR A 49 2.07 2.80 -13.02
N ALA A 50 3.06 3.64 -13.35
CA ALA A 50 3.26 4.17 -14.69
C ALA A 50 3.37 3.10 -15.81
N PRO A 51 4.05 1.95 -15.65
CA PRO A 51 4.08 0.90 -16.66
C PRO A 51 2.71 0.47 -17.14
N ILE A 52 1.72 0.42 -16.24
CA ILE A 52 0.34 0.02 -16.57
C ILE A 52 -0.26 1.07 -17.51
N PHE A 53 -0.21 2.35 -17.15
CA PHE A 53 -0.72 3.45 -17.98
C PHE A 53 -0.03 3.51 -19.34
N PHE A 54 1.31 3.54 -19.37
CA PHE A 54 2.05 3.70 -20.62
C PHE A 54 1.91 2.46 -21.53
N ASN A 55 1.89 1.25 -20.97
CA ASN A 55 1.72 0.04 -21.76
C ASN A 55 0.30 -0.11 -22.32
N GLU A 56 -0.74 0.02 -21.48
CA GLU A 56 -2.13 -0.19 -21.93
C GLU A 56 -2.62 0.91 -22.87
N ILE A 57 -2.23 2.17 -22.64
CA ILE A 57 -2.77 3.30 -23.39
C ILE A 57 -1.96 3.56 -24.66
N CYS A 58 -0.62 3.53 -24.58
CA CYS A 58 0.24 3.95 -25.69
C CYS A 58 1.23 2.88 -26.17
N GLY A 59 1.23 1.68 -25.57
CA GLY A 59 2.08 0.56 -25.96
C GLY A 59 3.57 0.83 -25.76
N LEU A 60 3.93 1.64 -24.75
CA LEU A 60 5.31 2.00 -24.47
C LEU A 60 5.77 1.42 -23.12
N PRO A 61 6.90 0.69 -23.10
CA PRO A 61 7.49 0.25 -21.86
C PRO A 61 8.19 1.42 -21.17
N VAL A 62 7.98 1.53 -19.86
CA VAL A 62 8.72 2.42 -18.96
C VAL A 62 9.20 1.60 -17.76
N ILE A 63 10.39 1.92 -17.23
CA ILE A 63 11.05 1.11 -16.20
C ILE A 63 11.17 1.92 -14.90
N PRO A 64 10.33 1.66 -13.89
CA PRO A 64 10.40 2.35 -12.61
C PRO A 64 11.45 1.72 -11.68
N LEU A 65 12.40 2.54 -11.24
CA LEU A 65 13.50 2.15 -10.36
C LEU A 65 13.71 3.15 -9.22
N LEU A 66 14.14 2.65 -8.07
CA LEU A 66 14.70 3.53 -7.05
C LEU A 66 16.04 4.08 -7.56
N PRO A 67 16.44 5.31 -7.17
CA PRO A 67 17.73 5.88 -7.58
C PRO A 67 18.92 4.95 -7.28
N GLY A 68 18.92 4.28 -6.12
CA GLY A 68 19.94 3.30 -5.76
C GLY A 68 19.96 2.06 -6.67
N GLU A 69 18.79 1.55 -7.06
CA GLU A 69 18.68 0.43 -8.00
C GLU A 69 19.19 0.83 -9.38
N PHE A 70 18.81 2.01 -9.87
CA PHE A 70 19.28 2.53 -11.15
C PHE A 70 20.80 2.67 -11.18
N ARG A 71 21.40 3.22 -10.10
CA ARG A 71 22.86 3.31 -9.94
C ARG A 71 23.53 1.94 -10.13
N ALA A 72 23.00 0.92 -9.47
CA ALA A 72 23.58 -0.42 -9.46
C ALA A 72 23.31 -1.23 -10.75
N GLN A 73 22.11 -1.09 -11.34
CA GLN A 73 21.61 -1.99 -12.37
C GLN A 73 21.72 -1.44 -13.80
N CYS A 74 21.74 -0.11 -13.97
CA CYS A 74 21.53 0.49 -15.30
C CYS A 74 22.70 1.35 -15.80
N THR A 75 23.45 2.00 -14.90
CA THR A 75 24.38 3.09 -15.26
C THR A 75 25.41 2.70 -16.32
N ARG A 76 26.08 1.54 -16.17
CA ARG A 76 27.08 1.06 -17.13
C ARG A 76 26.53 0.71 -18.51
N SER A 77 25.21 0.56 -18.63
CA SER A 77 24.52 0.20 -19.87
C SER A 77 23.69 1.35 -20.44
N LEU A 78 23.83 2.57 -19.89
CA LEU A 78 23.15 3.74 -20.42
C LEU A 78 23.63 4.09 -21.83
N ARG A 79 22.66 4.38 -22.70
CA ARG A 79 22.89 4.77 -24.09
C ARG A 79 22.47 6.23 -24.29
N PRO A 80 23.08 6.95 -25.25
CA PRO A 80 22.69 8.33 -25.59
C PRO A 80 21.21 8.51 -25.99
N THR A 81 20.53 7.42 -26.37
CA THR A 81 19.10 7.42 -26.75
C THR A 81 18.16 7.21 -25.56
N ASP A 82 18.69 6.82 -24.40
CA ASP A 82 17.89 6.59 -23.20
C ASP A 82 17.38 7.93 -22.62
N LEU A 83 16.29 7.84 -21.85
CA LEU A 83 15.61 8.97 -21.23
C LEU A 83 15.35 8.67 -19.76
N ILE A 84 15.62 9.65 -18.90
CA ILE A 84 15.37 9.54 -17.46
C ILE A 84 14.26 10.52 -17.08
N ILE A 85 13.25 10.03 -16.37
CA ILE A 85 12.14 10.83 -15.82
C ILE A 85 12.22 10.75 -14.29
N GLY A 86 12.51 11.85 -13.62
CA GLY A 86 12.47 11.97 -12.17
C GLY A 86 11.07 12.37 -11.67
N ILE A 87 10.58 11.78 -10.59
CA ILE A 87 9.34 12.23 -9.92
C ILE A 87 9.65 12.59 -8.47
N SER A 88 9.39 13.85 -8.08
CA SER A 88 9.59 14.32 -6.71
C SER A 88 8.59 15.41 -6.35
N GLN A 89 8.01 15.36 -5.14
CA GLN A 89 7.13 16.44 -4.69
C GLN A 89 7.94 17.71 -4.40
N SER A 90 9.01 17.60 -3.60
CA SER A 90 9.82 18.75 -3.17
C SER A 90 10.80 19.22 -4.23
N GLY A 91 11.23 18.32 -5.12
CA GLY A 91 12.34 18.59 -6.05
C GLY A 91 13.72 18.64 -5.38
N GLU A 92 13.79 18.36 -4.07
CA GLU A 92 15.01 18.37 -3.25
C GLU A 92 15.41 16.95 -2.79
N THR A 93 14.90 15.91 -3.45
CA THR A 93 15.21 14.52 -3.10
C THR A 93 16.67 14.21 -3.42
N LYS A 94 17.53 14.24 -2.42
CA LYS A 94 18.99 14.07 -2.54
C LYS A 94 19.41 12.87 -3.39
N ASP A 95 18.86 11.69 -3.13
CA ASP A 95 19.17 10.48 -3.89
C ASP A 95 18.91 10.63 -5.41
N LEU A 96 17.87 11.38 -5.77
CA LEU A 96 17.51 11.65 -7.16
C LEU A 96 18.43 12.72 -7.77
N ILE A 97 18.73 13.78 -7.01
CA ILE A 97 19.71 14.81 -7.40
C ILE A 97 21.08 14.18 -7.68
N ASP A 98 21.53 13.27 -6.82
CA ASP A 98 22.82 12.58 -6.96
C ASP A 98 22.87 11.75 -8.26
N VAL A 99 21.78 11.06 -8.60
CA VAL A 99 21.69 10.36 -9.90
C VAL A 99 21.70 11.34 -11.07
N PHE A 100 20.97 12.45 -10.99
CA PHE A 100 20.91 13.43 -12.07
C PHE A 100 22.26 14.12 -12.30
N ASN A 101 23.01 14.41 -11.23
CA ASN A 101 24.38 14.91 -11.30
C ASN A 101 25.33 13.90 -11.94
N MET A 102 25.25 12.63 -11.55
CA MET A 102 26.07 11.57 -12.12
C MET A 102 25.78 11.40 -13.63
N VAL A 103 24.50 11.42 -14.03
CA VAL A 103 24.10 11.32 -15.44
C VAL A 103 24.58 12.53 -16.22
N GLU A 104 24.47 13.74 -15.67
CA GLU A 104 24.99 14.97 -16.30
C GLU A 104 26.46 14.86 -16.67
N GLN A 105 27.27 14.41 -15.72
CA GLN A 105 28.72 14.41 -15.82
C GLN A 105 29.21 13.26 -16.70
N ALA A 106 28.66 12.07 -16.53
CA ALA A 106 29.14 10.87 -17.22
C ALA A 106 28.42 10.61 -18.56
N TYR A 107 27.19 11.09 -18.72
CA TYR A 107 26.32 10.80 -19.87
C TYR A 107 25.57 12.06 -20.35
N PRO A 108 26.28 13.14 -20.76
CA PRO A 108 25.68 14.46 -21.03
C PRO A 108 24.64 14.48 -22.16
N THR A 109 24.58 13.43 -22.98
CA THR A 109 23.59 13.29 -24.06
C THR A 109 22.27 12.67 -23.60
N VAL A 110 22.26 11.98 -22.45
CA VAL A 110 21.07 11.37 -21.87
C VAL A 110 20.15 12.47 -21.34
N LYS A 111 18.93 12.48 -21.85
CA LYS A 111 17.93 13.49 -21.50
C LYS A 111 17.28 13.19 -20.16
N ARG A 112 16.97 14.25 -19.43
CA ARG A 112 16.44 14.23 -18.06
C ARG A 112 15.20 15.10 -17.98
N ILE A 113 14.07 14.49 -17.62
CA ILE A 113 12.80 15.17 -17.39
C ILE A 113 12.48 15.06 -15.89
N CYS A 114 11.88 16.08 -15.30
CA CYS A 114 11.35 16.02 -13.95
C CYS A 114 9.83 16.26 -13.94
N ILE A 115 9.10 15.55 -13.07
CA ILE A 115 7.71 15.82 -12.73
C ILE A 115 7.69 16.27 -11.26
N LEU A 116 7.40 17.56 -11.03
CA LEU A 116 7.61 18.21 -9.72
C LEU A 116 6.39 19.00 -9.24
N ASN A 117 6.20 19.10 -7.93
CA ASN A 117 5.23 20.07 -7.38
C ASN A 117 5.90 21.43 -7.16
N ASN A 118 7.08 21.46 -6.53
CA ASN A 118 7.90 22.67 -6.45
C ASN A 118 8.81 22.78 -7.69
N THR A 119 8.42 23.60 -8.67
CA THR A 119 9.20 23.83 -9.90
C THR A 119 10.42 24.71 -9.69
N ASN A 120 10.49 25.48 -8.59
CA ASN A 120 11.61 26.37 -8.24
C ASN A 120 12.71 25.64 -7.43
N SER A 121 12.76 24.31 -7.53
CA SER A 121 13.69 23.44 -6.82
C SER A 121 14.96 23.15 -7.62
N THR A 122 15.97 22.57 -6.97
CA THR A 122 17.22 22.12 -7.59
C THR A 122 16.97 21.24 -8.81
N LEU A 123 16.10 20.22 -8.68
CA LEU A 123 15.78 19.33 -9.79
C LEU A 123 15.07 20.06 -10.94
N GLY A 124 14.23 21.05 -10.63
CA GLY A 124 13.46 21.79 -11.62
C GLY A 124 14.29 22.81 -12.39
N GLN A 125 15.14 23.57 -11.69
CA GLN A 125 15.88 24.69 -12.25
C GLN A 125 17.24 24.30 -12.83
N GLU A 126 17.95 23.37 -12.19
CA GLU A 126 19.37 23.13 -12.51
C GLU A 126 19.64 21.79 -13.19
N LYS A 127 18.81 20.76 -12.93
CA LYS A 127 19.18 19.37 -13.26
C LYS A 127 18.39 18.73 -14.39
N SER A 128 17.28 19.34 -14.81
CA SER A 128 16.38 18.75 -15.83
C SER A 128 16.42 19.55 -17.13
N ASP A 129 16.34 18.84 -18.26
CA ASP A 129 16.10 19.43 -19.58
C ASP A 129 14.64 19.92 -19.73
N LEU A 130 13.73 19.38 -18.91
CA LEU A 130 12.30 19.70 -18.92
C LEU A 130 11.71 19.42 -17.53
N CYS A 131 10.92 20.36 -17.02
CA CYS A 131 10.14 20.19 -15.81
C CYS A 131 8.63 20.23 -16.14
N ILE A 132 7.89 19.21 -15.71
CA ILE A 132 6.43 19.11 -15.79
C ILE A 132 5.84 19.37 -14.39
N PRO A 133 5.03 20.42 -14.19
CA PRO A 133 4.40 20.71 -12.91
C PRO A 133 3.27 19.71 -12.55
N LEU A 134 3.16 19.35 -11.27
CA LEU A 134 2.09 18.51 -10.70
C LEU A 134 0.84 19.28 -10.29
N PHE A 135 1.00 20.56 -9.94
CA PHE A 135 -0.07 21.46 -9.48
C PHE A 135 -0.97 20.88 -8.39
N CYS A 136 -0.41 20.21 -7.38
CA CYS A 136 -1.20 19.71 -6.25
C CYS A 136 -1.34 20.70 -5.09
N GLY A 137 -0.71 21.88 -5.21
CA GLY A 137 -0.63 22.88 -4.14
C GLY A 137 0.24 22.41 -2.96
N PRO A 138 0.34 23.19 -1.87
CA PRO A 138 1.13 22.83 -0.69
C PRO A 138 0.48 21.66 0.07
N GLU A 139 1.27 20.69 0.51
CA GLU A 139 0.79 19.54 1.27
C GLU A 139 1.27 19.68 2.73
N ILE A 140 0.34 20.01 3.63
CA ILE A 140 0.63 20.26 5.05
C ILE A 140 0.81 18.94 5.81
N ALA A 141 -0.05 17.96 5.51
CA ALA A 141 0.05 16.64 6.10
C ALA A 141 1.36 15.98 5.67
N VAL A 142 2.06 15.40 6.64
CA VAL A 142 3.35 14.74 6.43
C VAL A 142 3.26 13.52 5.49
N PRO A 143 2.23 12.65 5.58
CA PRO A 143 2.02 11.59 4.60
C PRO A 143 1.49 12.15 3.27
N ALA A 144 2.09 11.73 2.16
CA ALA A 144 1.60 12.10 0.83
C ALA A 144 0.20 11.54 0.58
N THR A 145 -0.72 12.39 0.12
CA THR A 145 -2.11 12.05 -0.21
C THR A 145 -2.49 12.61 -1.58
N LYS A 146 -2.76 13.92 -1.65
CA LYS A 146 -3.13 14.61 -2.89
C LYS A 146 -1.97 14.66 -3.88
N SER A 147 -0.73 14.76 -3.41
CA SER A 147 0.44 14.74 -4.30
C SER A 147 0.57 13.40 -5.02
N PHE A 148 0.29 12.28 -4.34
CA PHE A 148 0.30 10.95 -4.94
C PHE A 148 -0.79 10.79 -6.01
N ILE A 149 -2.03 11.22 -5.72
CA ILE A 149 -3.13 11.19 -6.70
C ILE A 149 -2.80 12.07 -7.91
N ASN A 150 -2.27 13.27 -7.72
CA ASN A 150 -1.87 14.15 -8.82
C ASN A 150 -0.74 13.55 -9.67
N GLN A 151 0.22 12.84 -9.07
CA GLN A 151 1.24 12.12 -9.83
C GLN A 151 0.63 11.04 -10.73
N LEU A 152 -0.34 10.27 -10.21
CA LEU A 152 -1.07 9.29 -11.03
C LEU A 152 -1.84 9.97 -12.17
N MET A 153 -2.53 11.09 -11.89
CA MET A 153 -3.23 11.88 -12.90
C MET A 153 -2.30 12.37 -14.01
N VAL A 154 -1.17 12.97 -13.64
CA VAL A 154 -0.20 13.48 -14.62
C VAL A 154 0.36 12.33 -15.46
N LEU A 155 0.73 11.19 -14.85
CA LEU A 155 1.20 10.02 -15.58
C LEU A 155 0.15 9.48 -16.57
N LEU A 156 -1.11 9.42 -16.16
CA LEU A 156 -2.23 9.03 -17.02
C LEU A 156 -2.39 10.01 -18.20
N ILE A 157 -2.43 11.31 -17.92
CA ILE A 157 -2.55 12.36 -18.95
C ILE A 157 -1.38 12.25 -19.95
N LEU A 158 -0.15 12.11 -19.47
CA LEU A 158 1.02 11.98 -20.32
C LEU A 158 0.93 10.74 -21.21
N ALA A 159 0.47 9.60 -20.70
CA ALA A 159 0.26 8.39 -21.51
C ALA A 159 -0.81 8.58 -22.60
N VAL A 160 -1.95 9.22 -22.28
CA VAL A 160 -3.02 9.54 -23.24
C VAL A 160 -2.51 10.49 -24.32
N ARG A 161 -1.86 11.59 -23.93
CA ARG A 161 -1.31 12.58 -24.86
C ARG A 161 -0.23 11.97 -25.77
N LEU A 162 0.55 11.01 -25.25
CA LEU A 162 1.56 10.26 -26.01
C LEU A 162 0.94 9.31 -27.03
N ARG A 163 -0.17 8.65 -26.69
CA ARG A 163 -0.95 7.89 -27.66
C ARG A 163 -1.46 8.78 -28.80
N GLU A 164 -2.10 9.90 -28.48
CA GLU A 164 -2.64 10.86 -29.47
C GLU A 164 -1.54 11.36 -30.41
N HIS A 165 -0.41 11.79 -29.85
CA HIS A 165 0.75 12.26 -30.59
C HIS A 165 1.33 11.21 -31.55
N ARG A 166 1.44 9.96 -31.09
CA ARG A 166 1.92 8.84 -31.92
C ARG A 166 0.92 8.48 -33.02
N GLN A 167 -0.38 8.51 -32.74
CA GLN A 167 -1.42 8.24 -33.74
C GLN A 167 -1.48 9.31 -34.83
N GLY A 168 -1.35 10.58 -34.47
CA GLY A 168 -1.30 11.71 -35.41
C GLY A 168 -0.12 11.63 -36.40
N ARG A 169 0.98 10.96 -36.00
CA ARG A 169 2.17 10.76 -36.83
C ARG A 169 2.13 9.50 -37.71
N ARG A 170 1.13 8.62 -37.58
CA ARG A 170 1.06 7.39 -38.39
C ARG A 170 0.68 7.70 -39.84
N THR A 171 1.47 7.18 -40.78
CA THR A 171 1.13 7.22 -42.21
C THR A 171 -0.14 6.40 -42.50
N PRO A 172 -0.91 6.73 -43.56
CA PRO A 172 -2.13 6.00 -43.91
C PRO A 172 -1.94 4.49 -44.10
N ALA A 173 -0.77 4.05 -44.56
CA ALA A 173 -0.42 2.64 -44.71
C ALA A 173 -0.29 1.89 -43.36
N ALA A 174 0.26 2.55 -42.34
CA ALA A 174 0.42 2.00 -40.98
C ALA A 174 -0.90 1.94 -40.18
N LYS A 175 -1.94 2.66 -40.62
CA LYS A 175 -3.30 2.59 -40.04
C LYS A 175 -4.05 1.31 -40.42
N ARG A 176 -3.70 0.66 -41.55
CA ARG A 176 -4.40 -0.53 -42.06
C ARG A 176 -3.97 -1.85 -41.40
N VAL A 177 -2.73 -1.95 -40.93
CA VAL A 177 -2.15 -3.20 -40.38
C VAL A 177 -2.59 -3.46 -38.93
N ASN A 178 -2.93 -2.41 -38.16
CA ASN A 178 -3.24 -2.54 -36.72
C ASN A 178 -4.73 -2.70 -36.37
N LYS A 179 -5.63 -2.77 -37.36
CA LYS A 179 -7.09 -2.83 -37.13
C LYS A 179 -7.57 -4.06 -36.34
N LYS A 180 -6.73 -5.11 -36.21
CA LYS A 180 -7.03 -6.32 -35.43
C LYS A 180 -6.72 -6.22 -33.93
N SER A 181 -6.03 -5.15 -33.46
CA SER A 181 -5.75 -4.91 -32.04
C SER A 181 -6.53 -3.72 -31.46
N GLU A 182 -7.47 -3.13 -32.20
CA GLU A 182 -8.23 -1.93 -31.81
C GLU A 182 -9.45 -2.23 -30.93
N ASN A 183 -9.29 -3.06 -29.90
CA ASN A 183 -10.21 -3.06 -28.74
C ASN A 183 -9.79 -2.02 -27.67
N ILE A 184 -8.76 -1.21 -27.95
CA ILE A 184 -8.28 -0.16 -27.06
C ILE A 184 -9.16 1.08 -27.30
N GLU A 185 -10.10 1.32 -26.37
CA GLU A 185 -10.94 2.52 -26.19
C GLU A 185 -10.37 3.76 -26.90
N SER A 186 -11.16 4.44 -27.73
CA SER A 186 -10.68 5.55 -28.58
C SER A 186 -10.06 6.70 -27.77
N GLY A 187 -9.27 7.59 -28.40
CA GLY A 187 -8.69 8.76 -27.69
C GLY A 187 -9.72 9.70 -27.05
N ALA A 188 -10.96 9.73 -27.59
CA ALA A 188 -12.07 10.50 -27.02
C ALA A 188 -12.58 9.90 -25.70
N ASP A 189 -12.51 8.57 -25.57
CA ASP A 189 -12.96 7.81 -24.39
C ASP A 189 -12.09 8.12 -23.15
N TRP A 190 -10.77 8.22 -23.34
CA TRP A 190 -9.85 8.53 -22.25
C TRP A 190 -10.00 9.95 -21.70
N ARG A 191 -10.35 10.93 -22.55
CA ARG A 191 -10.61 12.31 -22.09
C ARG A 191 -11.84 12.35 -21.18
N GLU A 192 -12.91 11.71 -21.62
CA GLU A 192 -14.13 11.58 -20.83
C GLU A 192 -13.87 10.79 -19.52
N ALA A 193 -13.09 9.71 -19.57
CA ALA A 193 -12.68 8.97 -18.39
C ALA A 193 -11.92 9.85 -17.38
N MET A 194 -10.97 10.67 -17.85
CA MET A 194 -10.20 11.60 -17.02
C MET A 194 -11.08 12.70 -16.39
N GLU A 195 -12.02 13.27 -17.14
CA GLU A 195 -12.97 14.28 -16.64
C GLU A 195 -13.87 13.73 -15.52
N ARG A 196 -14.12 12.42 -15.52
CA ARG A 196 -14.93 11.75 -14.49
C ARG A 196 -14.15 11.45 -13.21
N ILE A 197 -12.81 11.53 -13.19
CA ILE A 197 -11.99 11.14 -12.02
C ILE A 197 -12.30 11.99 -10.77
N PRO A 198 -12.40 13.33 -10.83
CA PRO A 198 -12.78 14.12 -9.66
C PRO A 198 -14.13 13.69 -9.07
N GLY A 199 -15.11 13.42 -9.93
CA GLY A 199 -16.42 12.89 -9.51
C GLY A 199 -16.34 11.46 -8.95
N LEU A 200 -15.45 10.62 -9.47
CA LEU A 200 -15.18 9.28 -8.93
C LEU A 200 -14.56 9.36 -7.53
N ILE A 201 -13.59 10.26 -7.30
CA ILE A 201 -12.98 10.49 -5.98
C ILE A 201 -14.05 10.94 -4.98
N ASP A 202 -14.84 11.95 -5.33
CA ASP A 202 -15.92 12.46 -4.47
C ASP A 202 -16.95 11.37 -4.13
N ARG A 203 -17.40 10.60 -5.13
CA ARG A 203 -18.29 9.45 -4.91
C ARG A 203 -17.65 8.41 -3.99
N THR A 204 -16.38 8.06 -4.22
CA THR A 204 -15.67 7.07 -3.40
C THR A 204 -15.65 7.48 -1.93
N ILE A 205 -15.30 8.74 -1.63
CA ILE A 205 -15.29 9.27 -0.26
C ILE A 205 -16.67 9.15 0.38
N LYS A 206 -17.73 9.51 -0.35
CA LYS A 206 -19.11 9.50 0.15
C LYS A 206 -19.65 8.10 0.38
N THR A 207 -19.39 7.15 -0.51
CA THR A 207 -20.07 5.84 -0.50
C THR A 207 -19.34 4.77 0.32
N THR A 208 -18.03 4.90 0.54
CA THR A 208 -17.21 3.85 1.18
C THR A 208 -17.03 4.03 2.70
N SER A 209 -17.44 5.18 3.24
CA SER A 209 -17.15 5.59 4.62
C SER A 209 -17.53 4.55 5.68
N ARG A 210 -18.70 3.94 5.57
CA ARG A 210 -19.18 2.91 6.51
C ARG A 210 -18.33 1.65 6.47
N GLU A 211 -18.02 1.14 5.28
CA GLU A 211 -17.27 -0.10 5.12
C GLU A 211 -15.82 0.10 5.57
N ILE A 212 -15.22 1.25 5.24
CA ILE A 212 -13.90 1.65 5.73
C ILE A 212 -13.86 1.66 7.26
N GLU A 213 -14.86 2.26 7.89
CA GLU A 213 -14.95 2.35 9.35
C GLU A 213 -14.98 0.97 10.01
N LEU A 214 -15.80 0.05 9.47
CA LEU A 214 -15.87 -1.33 9.97
C LEU A 214 -14.53 -2.05 9.83
N VAL A 215 -13.89 -1.98 8.67
CA VAL A 215 -12.58 -2.61 8.45
C VAL A 215 -11.51 -2.00 9.34
N ALA A 216 -11.48 -0.67 9.48
CA ALA A 216 -10.52 0.02 10.34
C ALA A 216 -10.62 -0.44 11.81
N GLN A 217 -11.84 -0.56 12.33
CA GLN A 217 -12.08 -1.05 13.70
C GLN A 217 -11.55 -2.47 13.90
N GLU A 218 -11.68 -3.35 12.91
CA GLU A 218 -11.18 -4.73 13.01
C GLU A 218 -9.65 -4.82 12.99
N ILE A 219 -8.97 -4.01 12.17
CA ILE A 219 -7.54 -4.24 11.87
C ILE A 219 -6.55 -3.23 12.49
N HIS A 220 -7.01 -2.13 13.08
CA HIS A 220 -6.10 -1.08 13.62
C HIS A 220 -5.12 -1.59 14.69
N GLN A 221 -5.48 -2.64 15.45
CA GLN A 221 -4.61 -3.25 16.47
C GLN A 221 -3.72 -4.38 15.95
N ALA A 222 -3.89 -4.80 14.68
CA ALA A 222 -3.12 -5.90 14.14
C ALA A 222 -1.64 -5.50 13.99
N PRO A 223 -0.69 -6.21 14.60
CA PRO A 223 0.72 -5.78 14.63
C PRO A 223 1.38 -5.86 13.25
N SER A 224 0.88 -6.76 12.39
CA SER A 224 1.36 -7.00 11.03
C SER A 224 0.20 -7.35 10.10
N MET A 225 0.24 -6.89 8.85
CA MET A 225 -0.71 -7.25 7.79
C MET A 225 -0.08 -7.15 6.38
N HIS A 226 -0.72 -7.77 5.38
CA HIS A 226 -0.35 -7.61 3.96
C HIS A 226 -1.49 -7.01 3.16
N ILE A 227 -1.14 -6.14 2.20
CA ILE A 227 -2.03 -5.68 1.15
C ILE A 227 -1.63 -6.39 -0.15
N LEU A 228 -2.47 -7.31 -0.60
CA LEU A 228 -2.26 -8.13 -1.79
C LEU A 228 -3.03 -7.54 -2.96
N ALA A 229 -2.32 -7.22 -4.04
CA ALA A 229 -2.95 -6.68 -5.25
C ALA A 229 -2.71 -7.55 -6.47
N THR A 230 -3.75 -7.66 -7.30
CA THR A 230 -3.66 -8.16 -8.67
C THR A 230 -3.52 -6.96 -9.61
N ARG A 231 -2.41 -6.87 -10.36
CA ARG A 231 -1.98 -5.72 -11.20
C ARG A 231 -1.69 -4.41 -10.46
N LEU A 232 -2.33 -4.15 -9.33
CA LEU A 232 -2.29 -2.85 -8.62
C LEU A 232 -1.15 -2.75 -7.59
N LEU A 233 0.02 -3.33 -7.87
CA LEU A 233 1.14 -3.42 -6.91
C LEU A 233 1.60 -2.04 -6.39
N GLY A 234 1.67 -1.03 -7.27
CA GLY A 234 2.01 0.34 -6.87
C GLY A 234 1.04 0.89 -5.81
N ILE A 235 -0.26 0.62 -5.99
CA ILE A 235 -1.31 1.07 -5.07
C ILE A 235 -1.28 0.28 -3.74
N ALA A 236 -1.06 -1.03 -3.79
CA ALA A 236 -0.87 -1.83 -2.57
C ALA A 236 0.34 -1.35 -1.74
N LYS A 237 1.46 -1.06 -2.41
CA LYS A 237 2.66 -0.54 -1.73
C LYS A 237 2.45 0.85 -1.14
N GLU A 238 1.67 1.71 -1.80
CA GLU A 238 1.31 3.01 -1.25
C GLU A 238 0.40 2.88 -0.03
N GLY A 239 -0.68 2.08 -0.10
CA GLY A 239 -1.56 1.85 1.05
C GLY A 239 -0.79 1.30 2.24
N ALA A 240 0.13 0.35 2.00
CA ALA A 240 0.99 -0.20 3.03
C ALA A 240 1.92 0.87 3.64
N LEU A 241 2.45 1.78 2.82
CA LEU A 241 3.25 2.91 3.30
C LEU A 241 2.41 3.86 4.16
N LYS A 242 1.17 4.18 3.76
CA LYS A 242 0.28 5.02 4.60
C LYS A 242 0.04 4.38 5.96
N ILE A 243 -0.29 3.09 6.00
CA ILE A 243 -0.50 2.39 7.27
C ILE A 243 0.76 2.42 8.14
N ARG A 244 1.95 2.20 7.55
CA ARG A 244 3.23 2.32 8.29
C ARG A 244 3.52 3.73 8.77
N GLU A 245 3.19 4.76 8.00
CA GLU A 245 3.48 6.17 8.33
C GLU A 245 2.59 6.70 9.47
N ILE A 246 1.29 6.41 9.46
CA ILE A 246 0.35 7.03 10.44
C ILE A 246 -0.27 6.06 11.46
N VAL A 247 -0.32 4.76 11.16
CA VAL A 247 -0.84 3.76 12.10
C VAL A 247 0.31 3.07 12.84
N LEU A 248 1.51 3.04 12.26
CA LEU A 248 2.69 2.36 12.79
C LEU A 248 2.48 0.83 12.93
N ASN A 249 1.70 0.24 12.05
CA ASN A 249 1.56 -1.22 11.96
C ASN A 249 2.48 -1.72 10.85
N HIS A 250 3.18 -2.84 11.08
CA HIS A 250 3.96 -3.45 10.01
C HIS A 250 3.02 -3.83 8.86
N THR A 251 3.25 -3.27 7.69
CA THR A 251 2.38 -3.54 6.54
C THR A 251 3.22 -3.64 5.29
N GLU A 252 2.95 -4.59 4.42
CA GLU A 252 3.63 -4.71 3.13
C GLU A 252 2.63 -4.81 1.98
N GLY A 253 2.91 -4.07 0.90
CA GLY A 253 2.18 -4.19 -0.36
C GLY A 253 2.86 -5.22 -1.26
N PHE A 254 2.12 -6.25 -1.65
CA PHE A 254 2.66 -7.44 -2.31
C PHE A 254 1.84 -7.81 -3.56
N GLU A 255 2.49 -8.48 -4.51
CA GLU A 255 1.78 -9.05 -5.66
C GLU A 255 1.07 -10.32 -5.18
N ALA A 256 -0.25 -10.40 -5.43
CA ALA A 256 -1.08 -11.42 -4.81
C ALA A 256 -0.68 -12.86 -5.20
N SER A 257 -0.24 -13.07 -6.44
CA SER A 257 0.21 -14.37 -6.94
C SER A 257 1.59 -14.79 -6.40
N GLU A 258 2.47 -13.85 -6.05
CA GLU A 258 3.76 -14.14 -5.41
C GLU A 258 3.61 -14.54 -3.94
N PHE A 259 2.53 -14.11 -3.27
CA PHE A 259 2.35 -14.36 -1.83
C PHE A 259 2.31 -15.87 -1.49
N LYS A 260 1.78 -16.70 -2.39
CA LYS A 260 1.75 -18.17 -2.22
C LYS A 260 3.12 -18.85 -2.35
N HIS A 261 4.14 -18.14 -2.83
CA HIS A 261 5.46 -18.68 -3.15
C HIS A 261 6.48 -18.51 -1.99
N GLY A 262 5.99 -18.50 -0.74
CA GLY A 262 6.82 -18.40 0.47
C GLY A 262 6.23 -17.46 1.54
N PRO A 263 5.83 -16.22 1.18
CA PRO A 263 5.32 -15.25 2.16
C PRO A 263 4.08 -15.72 2.95
N ASN A 264 3.21 -16.53 2.34
CA ASN A 264 2.01 -17.08 2.99
C ASN A 264 2.28 -17.99 4.19
N THR A 265 3.53 -18.39 4.44
CA THR A 265 3.90 -19.12 5.66
C THR A 265 3.61 -18.32 6.93
N ILE A 266 3.54 -16.98 6.83
CA ILE A 266 3.15 -16.09 7.94
C ILE A 266 1.71 -16.36 8.45
N LEU A 267 0.85 -16.99 7.64
CA LEU A 267 -0.52 -17.32 8.02
C LEU A 267 -0.59 -18.45 9.06
N GLY A 268 0.51 -19.19 9.26
CA GLY A 268 0.63 -20.15 10.34
C GLY A 268 0.73 -19.50 11.72
N VAL A 269 1.00 -20.34 12.71
CA VAL A 269 1.26 -19.92 14.10
C VAL A 269 2.54 -19.08 14.14
N ASN A 270 2.38 -17.76 14.06
CA ASN A 270 3.49 -16.81 14.09
C ASN A 270 3.61 -16.12 15.47
N THR A 271 4.78 -15.57 15.75
CA THR A 271 5.14 -14.97 17.05
C THR A 271 5.02 -13.44 17.04
N VAL A 272 4.22 -12.88 16.14
CA VAL A 272 3.94 -11.44 16.08
C VAL A 272 2.65 -11.16 16.83
N PHE A 273 2.77 -10.82 18.12
CA PHE A 273 1.62 -10.59 19.00
C PHE A 273 1.20 -9.11 19.02
N GLY A 274 -0.12 -8.89 18.94
CA GLY A 274 -0.77 -7.59 19.15
C GLY A 274 -1.57 -7.53 20.44
N LEU A 275 -2.21 -6.39 20.68
CA LEU A 275 -2.98 -6.14 21.92
C LEU A 275 -4.14 -7.12 22.12
N ALA A 276 -4.78 -7.56 21.03
CA ALA A 276 -5.83 -8.56 21.10
C ALA A 276 -5.32 -9.93 21.60
N ASN A 277 -4.09 -10.29 21.24
CA ASN A 277 -3.43 -11.52 21.69
C ASN A 277 -3.06 -11.42 23.17
N VAL A 278 -2.53 -10.25 23.60
CA VAL A 278 -2.25 -9.96 25.02
C VAL A 278 -3.53 -10.03 25.86
N ARG A 279 -4.64 -9.45 25.37
CA ARG A 279 -5.94 -9.57 26.03
C ARG A 279 -6.37 -11.03 26.19
N GLY A 280 -6.28 -11.83 25.12
CA GLY A 280 -6.63 -13.26 25.15
C GLY A 280 -5.79 -14.05 26.15
N LEU A 281 -4.49 -13.74 26.23
CA LEU A 281 -3.60 -14.31 27.24
C LEU A 281 -4.05 -13.97 28.66
N LEU A 282 -4.34 -12.68 28.94
CA LEU A 282 -4.82 -12.23 30.25
C LEU A 282 -6.16 -12.87 30.65
N GLU A 283 -7.09 -13.00 29.71
CA GLU A 283 -8.37 -13.70 29.93
C GLU A 283 -8.13 -15.17 30.29
N THR A 284 -7.23 -15.84 29.58
CA THR A 284 -6.88 -17.25 29.83
C THR A 284 -6.19 -17.42 31.20
N PHE A 285 -5.30 -16.49 31.57
CA PHE A 285 -4.73 -16.44 32.92
C PHE A 285 -5.80 -16.27 34.00
N GLY A 286 -6.75 -15.36 33.81
CA GLY A 286 -7.88 -15.16 34.73
C GLY A 286 -8.71 -16.45 34.91
N GLN A 287 -9.04 -17.12 33.81
CA GLN A 287 -9.76 -18.41 33.85
C GLN A 287 -8.97 -19.51 34.56
N ALA A 288 -7.65 -19.53 34.41
CA ALA A 288 -6.79 -20.46 35.14
C ALA A 288 -6.81 -20.19 36.66
N VAL A 289 -6.71 -18.92 37.08
CA VAL A 289 -6.83 -18.52 38.50
C VAL A 289 -8.18 -18.99 39.06
N HIS A 290 -9.29 -18.70 38.36
CA HIS A 290 -10.62 -19.09 38.82
C HIS A 290 -10.73 -20.59 39.06
N ARG A 291 -10.22 -21.43 38.15
CA ARG A 291 -10.23 -22.89 38.34
C ARG A 291 -9.39 -23.36 39.52
N ILE A 292 -8.20 -22.79 39.72
CA ILE A 292 -7.34 -23.14 40.88
C ILE A 292 -8.07 -22.84 42.19
N VAL A 293 -8.77 -21.70 42.27
CA VAL A 293 -9.50 -21.28 43.47
C VAL A 293 -10.80 -22.08 43.64
N GLU A 294 -11.44 -22.52 42.56
CA GLU A 294 -12.65 -23.33 42.63
C GLU A 294 -12.38 -24.80 42.99
N ASP A 295 -11.18 -25.31 42.70
CA ASP A 295 -10.75 -26.68 43.03
C ASP A 295 -10.71 -26.92 44.56
N PRO A 296 -11.30 -28.00 45.08
CA PRO A 296 -11.33 -28.28 46.52
C PRO A 296 -9.95 -28.37 47.20
N GLU A 297 -8.95 -28.93 46.53
CA GLU A 297 -7.57 -28.99 47.04
C GLU A 297 -6.85 -27.66 46.79
N GLY A 298 -7.16 -26.99 45.67
CA GLY A 298 -6.66 -25.66 45.34
C GLY A 298 -7.05 -24.57 46.35
N ARG A 299 -8.24 -24.66 46.95
CA ARG A 299 -8.70 -23.77 48.04
C ARG A 299 -7.80 -23.79 49.28
N SER A 300 -7.07 -24.88 49.49
CA SER A 300 -6.18 -25.04 50.64
C SER A 300 -4.78 -24.49 50.39
N LEU A 301 -4.47 -24.06 49.17
CA LEU A 301 -3.17 -23.48 48.83
C LEU A 301 -3.03 -22.07 49.41
N ASP A 302 -1.85 -21.79 49.97
CA ASP A 302 -1.48 -20.44 50.39
C ASP A 302 -1.12 -19.57 49.17
N THR A 303 -1.02 -18.26 49.40
CA THR A 303 -0.67 -17.28 48.34
C THR A 303 0.71 -17.56 47.73
N ARG A 304 1.64 -18.19 48.46
CA ARG A 304 2.97 -18.54 47.95
C ARG A 304 2.91 -19.73 47.00
N ALA A 305 2.07 -20.72 47.27
CA ALA A 305 1.83 -21.86 46.40
C ALA A 305 1.15 -21.44 45.09
N VAL A 306 0.17 -20.54 45.18
CA VAL A 306 -0.44 -19.92 43.98
C VAL A 306 0.60 -19.13 43.19
N GLY A 307 1.46 -18.34 43.85
CA GLY A 307 2.57 -17.65 43.21
C GLY A 307 3.54 -18.59 42.48
N ARG A 308 3.97 -19.68 43.13
CA ARG A 308 4.85 -20.71 42.52
C ARG A 308 4.24 -21.36 41.29
N LEU A 309 2.93 -21.58 41.27
CA LEU A 309 2.22 -22.12 40.11
C LEU A 309 2.37 -21.18 38.90
N PHE A 310 2.17 -19.87 39.08
CA PHE A 310 2.32 -18.88 38.01
C PHE A 310 3.77 -18.64 37.60
N ASP A 311 4.70 -18.57 38.56
CA ASP A 311 6.14 -18.50 38.26
C ASP A 311 6.58 -19.71 37.42
N SER A 312 6.05 -20.89 37.75
CA SER A 312 6.31 -22.11 37.00
C SER A 312 5.69 -22.09 35.60
N VAL A 313 4.54 -21.44 35.40
CA VAL A 313 3.94 -21.27 34.06
C VAL A 313 4.89 -20.45 33.18
N ALA A 314 5.38 -19.32 33.68
CA ALA A 314 6.31 -18.47 32.95
C ALA A 314 7.65 -19.17 32.68
N ALA A 315 8.23 -19.82 33.70
CA ALA A 315 9.50 -20.53 33.56
C ALA A 315 9.41 -21.73 32.59
N TYR A 316 8.30 -22.45 32.59
CA TYR A 316 8.07 -23.55 31.66
C TYR A 316 7.85 -23.05 30.23
N ALA A 317 7.04 -21.99 30.07
CA ALA A 317 6.67 -21.46 28.76
C ALA A 317 7.79 -20.69 28.05
N PHE A 318 8.58 -19.91 28.79
CA PHE A 318 9.50 -18.92 28.22
C PHE A 318 10.98 -19.23 28.51
N ASP A 319 11.28 -19.98 29.57
CA ASP A 319 12.67 -20.28 29.96
C ASP A 319 13.09 -21.74 29.72
N ASP A 320 12.20 -22.59 29.20
CA ASP A 320 12.41 -24.04 29.07
C ASP A 320 12.86 -24.70 30.39
N LYS A 321 12.34 -24.21 31.52
CA LYS A 321 12.66 -24.72 32.85
C LYS A 321 11.54 -25.65 33.34
N PRO A 322 11.88 -26.75 34.02
CA PRO A 322 10.86 -27.56 34.67
C PRO A 322 10.13 -26.74 35.74
N PRO A 323 8.83 -26.99 35.96
CA PRO A 323 8.05 -26.28 36.96
C PRO A 323 8.62 -26.55 38.36
N LYS A 324 8.73 -25.49 39.17
CA LYS A 324 9.28 -25.56 40.54
C LYS A 324 8.14 -25.54 41.55
N LEU A 325 7.59 -26.72 41.78
CA LEU A 325 6.39 -26.94 42.60
C LEU A 325 6.79 -27.61 43.91
N ALA A 326 6.12 -27.24 45.00
CA ALA A 326 6.48 -27.69 46.35
C ALA A 326 5.58 -28.82 46.88
N SER A 327 4.53 -29.21 46.15
CA SER A 327 3.58 -30.23 46.58
C SER A 327 2.96 -30.99 45.41
N ALA A 328 2.45 -32.20 45.68
CA ALA A 328 1.72 -33.00 44.69
C ALA A 328 0.43 -32.32 44.21
N VAL A 329 -0.21 -31.52 45.08
CA VAL A 329 -1.39 -30.71 44.74
C VAL A 329 -1.00 -29.64 43.72
N GLU A 330 0.11 -28.92 43.95
CA GLU A 330 0.66 -27.96 42.99
C GLU A 330 1.00 -28.64 41.66
N GLU A 331 1.67 -29.79 41.66
CA GLU A 331 1.99 -30.54 40.42
C GLU A 331 0.75 -30.96 39.63
N ARG A 332 -0.27 -31.47 40.32
CA ARG A 332 -1.54 -31.85 39.70
C ARG A 332 -2.24 -30.64 39.11
N LEU A 333 -2.37 -29.55 39.87
CA LEU A 333 -3.04 -28.34 39.42
C LEU A 333 -2.30 -27.66 38.26
N PHE A 334 -0.96 -27.62 38.30
CA PHE A 334 -0.14 -27.13 37.20
C PHE A 334 -0.39 -27.93 35.92
N LYS A 335 -0.36 -29.26 36.00
CA LYS A 335 -0.66 -30.15 34.86
C LYS A 335 -2.08 -29.96 34.36
N ASP A 336 -3.05 -29.85 35.26
CA ASP A 336 -4.45 -29.63 34.89
C ASP A 336 -4.65 -28.29 34.19
N VAL A 337 -3.99 -27.24 34.68
CA VAL A 337 -4.03 -25.90 34.08
C VAL A 337 -3.42 -25.95 32.67
N PHE A 338 -2.23 -26.52 32.48
CA PHE A 338 -1.61 -26.63 31.15
C PHE A 338 -2.29 -27.62 30.20
N ALA A 339 -2.79 -28.75 30.69
CA ALA A 339 -3.42 -29.76 29.86
C ALA A 339 -4.85 -29.38 29.45
N LYS A 340 -5.56 -28.60 30.27
CA LYS A 340 -6.96 -28.21 30.04
C LYS A 340 -7.13 -26.78 29.52
N HIS A 341 -6.05 -25.98 29.46
CA HIS A 341 -6.08 -24.65 28.86
C HIS A 341 -4.99 -24.50 27.81
N ASP A 342 -5.42 -24.18 26.60
CA ASP A 342 -4.53 -23.78 25.53
C ASP A 342 -4.11 -22.31 25.72
N PHE A 343 -3.21 -22.08 26.69
CA PHE A 343 -2.69 -20.75 27.04
C PHE A 343 -2.19 -20.00 25.82
N PHE A 344 -1.47 -20.71 24.96
CA PHE A 344 -0.82 -20.13 23.79
C PHE A 344 -1.77 -20.10 22.59
N GLY A 345 -2.71 -21.04 22.47
CA GLY A 345 -3.78 -21.04 21.47
C GLY A 345 -4.59 -19.76 21.46
N SER A 346 -4.89 -19.22 22.64
CA SER A 346 -5.60 -17.94 22.77
C SER A 346 -4.85 -16.75 22.16
N MET A 347 -3.52 -16.87 22.04
CA MET A 347 -2.66 -15.86 21.43
C MET A 347 -2.57 -15.98 19.93
N TYR A 348 -3.03 -17.07 19.32
CA TYR A 348 -3.00 -17.24 17.88
C TYR A 348 -4.34 -16.81 17.28
N GLY A 349 -4.24 -15.93 16.28
CA GLY A 349 -5.37 -15.44 15.51
C GLY A 349 -5.03 -15.46 14.03
N ASN A 350 -6.06 -15.34 13.20
CA ASN A 350 -5.87 -15.24 11.78
C ASN A 350 -5.06 -13.97 11.42
N TYR A 351 -4.22 -14.07 10.40
CA TYR A 351 -3.42 -12.97 9.89
C TYR A 351 -4.24 -12.11 8.91
N PRO A 352 -4.29 -10.77 9.05
CA PRO A 352 -5.08 -9.93 8.16
C PRO A 352 -4.47 -9.82 6.76
N LEU A 353 -5.25 -10.17 5.74
CA LEU A 353 -4.93 -9.93 4.34
C LEU A 353 -5.96 -8.99 3.72
N LEU A 354 -5.49 -7.84 3.23
CA LEU A 354 -6.29 -6.92 2.43
C LEU A 354 -6.07 -7.20 0.95
N PHE A 355 -7.11 -7.58 0.22
CA PHE A 355 -7.06 -7.80 -1.23
C PHE A 355 -7.58 -6.58 -1.98
N ILE A 356 -6.89 -6.22 -3.06
CA ILE A 356 -7.32 -5.15 -3.99
C ILE A 356 -7.32 -5.70 -5.41
N THR A 357 -8.44 -5.54 -6.12
CA THR A 357 -8.54 -5.96 -7.52
C THR A 357 -9.44 -5.05 -8.34
N GLY A 358 -9.16 -4.99 -9.64
CA GLY A 358 -9.99 -4.29 -10.62
C GLY A 358 -11.17 -5.14 -11.11
N PRO A 359 -12.06 -4.57 -11.92
CA PRO A 359 -13.26 -5.26 -12.44
C PRO A 359 -12.96 -6.26 -13.57
N ALA A 360 -11.72 -6.37 -14.05
CA ALA A 360 -11.41 -7.28 -15.15
C ALA A 360 -11.59 -8.74 -14.70
N GLU A 361 -12.25 -9.54 -15.54
CA GLU A 361 -12.65 -10.90 -15.22
C GLU A 361 -11.47 -11.79 -14.79
N LEU A 362 -10.34 -11.69 -15.50
CA LEU A 362 -9.12 -12.43 -15.16
C LEU A 362 -8.62 -12.06 -13.75
N ASP A 363 -8.61 -10.78 -13.41
CA ASP A 363 -8.10 -10.30 -12.13
C ASP A 363 -9.02 -10.74 -10.98
N VAL A 364 -10.33 -10.70 -11.19
CA VAL A 364 -11.34 -11.20 -10.25
C VAL A 364 -11.12 -12.70 -10.00
N ASN A 365 -11.00 -13.51 -11.06
CA ASN A 365 -10.80 -14.95 -10.94
C ASN A 365 -9.49 -15.31 -10.21
N LEU A 366 -8.39 -14.61 -10.52
CA LEU A 366 -7.11 -14.78 -9.82
C LEU A 366 -7.23 -14.43 -8.34
N THR A 367 -7.92 -13.33 -8.03
CA THR A 367 -8.12 -12.86 -6.65
C THR A 367 -8.96 -13.85 -5.84
N ILE A 368 -10.06 -14.36 -6.40
CA ILE A 368 -10.89 -15.41 -5.76
C ILE A 368 -10.05 -16.65 -5.44
N SER A 369 -9.21 -17.08 -6.38
CA SER A 369 -8.30 -18.22 -6.18
C SER A 369 -7.34 -17.97 -5.01
N GLN A 370 -6.78 -16.76 -4.90
CA GLN A 370 -5.92 -16.40 -3.76
C GLN A 370 -6.72 -16.34 -2.45
N ILE A 371 -7.92 -15.77 -2.42
CA ILE A 371 -8.76 -15.70 -1.21
C ILE A 371 -9.04 -17.11 -0.67
N ASN A 372 -9.53 -18.02 -1.52
CA ASN A 372 -9.84 -19.39 -1.14
C ASN A 372 -8.62 -20.15 -0.63
N THR A 373 -7.46 -19.88 -1.23
CA THR A 373 -6.17 -20.45 -0.83
C THR A 373 -5.75 -19.97 0.57
N HIS A 374 -5.88 -18.69 0.87
CA HIS A 374 -5.31 -18.12 2.10
C HIS A 374 -6.25 -18.22 3.31
N LYS A 375 -7.58 -18.12 3.13
CA LYS A 375 -8.52 -18.20 4.26
C LYS A 375 -8.47 -19.55 4.99
N ILE A 376 -8.29 -20.65 4.26
CA ILE A 376 -8.14 -21.99 4.87
C ILE A 376 -6.81 -22.18 5.60
N ARG A 377 -5.86 -21.26 5.43
CA ARG A 377 -4.53 -21.28 6.05
C ARG A 377 -4.41 -20.32 7.23
N GLY A 378 -5.50 -19.73 7.71
CA GLY A 378 -5.49 -18.81 8.85
C GLY A 378 -5.38 -17.33 8.46
N ALA A 379 -5.99 -16.92 7.34
CA ALA A 379 -6.11 -15.52 6.99
C ALA A 379 -7.51 -14.96 7.30
N ASP A 380 -7.56 -13.76 7.87
CA ASP A 380 -8.76 -12.90 7.85
C ASP A 380 -8.72 -12.11 6.55
N VAL A 381 -9.86 -12.00 5.86
CA VAL A 381 -9.88 -11.49 4.47
C VAL A 381 -10.70 -10.21 4.37
N PHE A 382 -10.04 -9.13 3.98
CA PHE A 382 -10.68 -7.85 3.73
C PHE A 382 -10.52 -7.49 2.26
N MET A 383 -11.62 -7.15 1.59
CA MET A 383 -11.63 -6.93 0.14
C MET A 383 -11.89 -5.45 -0.20
N ILE A 384 -11.17 -4.92 -1.18
CA ILE A 384 -11.40 -3.61 -1.79
C ILE A 384 -11.57 -3.81 -3.29
N ALA A 385 -12.81 -3.73 -3.77
CA ALA A 385 -13.13 -3.93 -5.18
C ALA A 385 -14.47 -3.31 -5.55
N GLU A 386 -14.74 -3.20 -6.85
CA GLU A 386 -16.09 -2.96 -7.34
C GLU A 386 -17.02 -4.09 -6.88
N ASP A 387 -18.33 -3.84 -6.87
CA ASP A 387 -19.32 -4.81 -6.45
C ASP A 387 -19.38 -6.03 -7.40
N ASP A 388 -18.95 -7.20 -6.90
CA ASP A 388 -18.98 -8.50 -7.60
C ASP A 388 -19.44 -9.61 -6.64
N GLU A 389 -20.48 -10.34 -7.03
CA GLU A 389 -21.11 -11.37 -6.20
C GLU A 389 -20.17 -12.53 -5.87
N ARG A 390 -19.30 -12.92 -6.81
CA ARG A 390 -18.34 -14.02 -6.62
C ARG A 390 -17.25 -13.64 -5.63
N LEU A 391 -16.79 -12.38 -5.66
CA LEU A 391 -15.86 -11.87 -4.65
C LEU A 391 -16.53 -11.82 -3.27
N ARG A 392 -17.77 -11.34 -3.17
CA ARG A 392 -18.51 -11.32 -1.89
C ARG A 392 -18.69 -12.73 -1.32
N GLU A 393 -19.05 -13.69 -2.17
CA GLU A 393 -19.17 -15.10 -1.77
C GLU A 393 -17.83 -15.66 -1.31
N ALA A 394 -16.75 -15.47 -2.08
CA ALA A 394 -15.42 -15.96 -1.75
C ALA A 394 -14.93 -15.44 -0.39
N VAL A 395 -15.19 -14.16 -0.10
CA VAL A 395 -14.79 -13.49 1.14
C VAL A 395 -15.67 -13.90 2.33
N SER A 396 -16.98 -14.08 2.15
CA SER A 396 -17.91 -14.33 3.26
C SER A 396 -17.99 -15.79 3.71
N ILE A 397 -17.65 -16.75 2.85
CA ILE A 397 -17.66 -18.18 3.23
C ILE A 397 -16.58 -18.47 4.28
N VAL A 398 -17.04 -18.81 5.49
CA VAL A 398 -16.21 -19.19 6.63
C VAL A 398 -15.50 -20.53 6.37
N PRO A 399 -14.17 -20.62 6.55
CA PRO A 399 -13.45 -21.88 6.43
C PRO A 399 -13.87 -22.89 7.52
N ALA A 400 -14.08 -24.15 7.15
CA ALA A 400 -14.53 -25.21 8.09
C ALA A 400 -13.58 -25.42 9.28
N ALA A 401 -12.29 -25.12 9.13
CA ALA A 401 -11.28 -25.26 10.17
C ALA A 401 -11.09 -24.01 11.05
N SER A 402 -11.81 -22.90 10.78
CA SER A 402 -11.59 -21.63 11.48
C SER A 402 -12.73 -21.31 12.46
N ASN A 403 -12.39 -21.21 13.75
CA ASN A 403 -13.36 -20.84 14.79
C ASN A 403 -13.54 -19.31 14.93
N LYS A 404 -12.68 -18.48 14.30
CA LYS A 404 -12.68 -17.01 14.42
C LYS A 404 -12.24 -16.33 13.11
N TYR A 405 -12.95 -16.60 12.02
CA TYR A 405 -12.72 -15.93 10.73
C TYR A 405 -13.42 -14.58 10.67
N ARG A 406 -12.66 -13.52 10.39
CA ARG A 406 -13.18 -12.18 10.12
C ARG A 406 -13.04 -11.85 8.65
N TYR A 407 -13.99 -11.07 8.16
CA TYR A 407 -13.93 -10.55 6.81
C TYR A 407 -14.57 -9.18 6.69
N GLY A 408 -14.23 -8.47 5.61
CA GLY A 408 -14.86 -7.21 5.25
C GLY A 408 -14.82 -6.97 3.75
N TYR A 409 -15.71 -6.12 3.26
CA TYR A 409 -15.78 -5.74 1.86
C TYR A 409 -16.01 -4.23 1.77
N ILE A 410 -15.10 -3.53 1.11
CA ILE A 410 -15.21 -2.10 0.80
C ILE A 410 -15.53 -1.98 -0.69
N THR A 411 -16.75 -1.56 -0.97
CA THR A 411 -17.36 -1.52 -2.29
C THR A 411 -16.96 -0.24 -3.01
N LEU A 412 -16.07 -0.36 -3.99
CA LEU A 412 -15.68 0.75 -4.85
C LEU A 412 -16.84 1.14 -5.78
N PRO A 413 -17.00 2.45 -6.10
CA PRO A 413 -17.93 2.87 -7.14
C PRO A 413 -17.60 2.17 -8.46
N ARG A 414 -18.63 1.69 -9.17
CA ARG A 414 -18.43 1.00 -10.45
C ARG A 414 -17.84 1.92 -11.50
N THR A 415 -16.78 1.47 -12.13
CA THR A 415 -16.11 2.15 -13.25
C THR A 415 -16.05 1.28 -14.49
N GLY A 416 -16.03 -0.06 -14.31
CA GLY A 416 -15.82 -1.02 -15.39
C GLY A 416 -14.45 -0.92 -16.08
N ASN A 417 -13.57 -0.03 -15.62
CA ASN A 417 -12.27 0.24 -16.22
C ASN A 417 -11.16 -0.02 -15.18
N PRO A 418 -10.28 -1.02 -15.38
CA PRO A 418 -9.21 -1.36 -14.44
C PRO A 418 -8.27 -0.20 -14.09
N LEU A 419 -8.07 0.76 -15.01
CA LEU A 419 -7.23 1.93 -14.76
C LEU A 419 -7.94 2.95 -13.87
N MET A 420 -9.27 3.04 -13.91
CA MET A 420 -10.03 3.94 -13.04
C MET A 420 -10.06 3.44 -11.60
N THR A 421 -10.03 2.11 -11.39
CA THR A 421 -9.93 1.50 -10.05
C THR A 421 -8.70 2.00 -9.27
N ILE A 422 -7.60 2.35 -9.96
CA ILE A 422 -6.38 2.89 -9.34
C ILE A 422 -6.72 4.10 -8.44
N PHE A 423 -7.58 5.00 -8.90
CA PHE A 423 -7.93 6.23 -8.17
C PHE A 423 -8.83 5.95 -6.97
N SER A 424 -9.91 5.17 -7.16
CA SER A 424 -10.83 4.85 -6.07
C SER A 424 -10.16 3.98 -5.00
N ALA A 425 -9.36 2.98 -5.38
CA ALA A 425 -8.61 2.15 -4.43
C ALA A 425 -7.58 2.95 -3.64
N THR A 426 -6.89 3.90 -4.29
CA THR A 426 -5.95 4.81 -3.61
C THR A 426 -6.65 5.61 -2.51
N VAL A 427 -7.80 6.22 -2.83
CA VAL A 427 -8.59 7.01 -1.88
C VAL A 427 -9.05 6.14 -0.71
N VAL A 428 -9.56 4.94 -0.98
CA VAL A 428 -9.99 4.00 0.08
C VAL A 428 -8.83 3.65 1.01
N LEU A 429 -7.64 3.34 0.48
CA LEU A 429 -6.49 3.00 1.32
C LEU A 429 -6.00 4.17 2.18
N GLN A 430 -6.01 5.39 1.63
CA GLN A 430 -5.66 6.59 2.39
C GLN A 430 -6.66 6.82 3.53
N LEU A 431 -7.97 6.73 3.25
CA LEU A 431 -9.02 6.86 4.24
C LEU A 431 -9.00 5.74 5.28
N LEU A 432 -8.69 4.51 4.86
CA LEU A 432 -8.55 3.37 5.76
C LEU A 432 -7.40 3.57 6.74
N ALA A 433 -6.21 3.95 6.25
CA ALA A 433 -5.08 4.29 7.11
C ALA A 433 -5.43 5.44 8.08
N PHE A 434 -6.15 6.46 7.59
CA PHE A 434 -6.61 7.57 8.43
C PHE A 434 -7.55 7.10 9.54
N ARG A 435 -8.58 6.31 9.23
CA ARG A 435 -9.51 5.78 10.24
C ARG A 435 -8.81 4.85 11.23
N MET A 436 -7.91 3.98 10.76
CA MET A 436 -7.10 3.13 11.63
C MET A 436 -6.23 3.96 12.59
N SER A 437 -5.63 5.03 12.10
CA SER A 437 -4.82 5.96 12.92
C SER A 437 -5.69 6.63 14.00
N LEU A 438 -6.90 7.10 13.66
CA LEU A 438 -7.81 7.68 14.65
C LEU A 438 -8.21 6.68 15.75
N HIS A 439 -8.60 5.45 15.38
CA HIS A 439 -8.93 4.39 16.35
C HIS A 439 -7.76 4.06 17.26
N LYS A 440 -6.57 3.90 16.67
CA LYS A 440 -5.37 3.58 17.43
C LYS A 440 -4.96 4.76 18.34
N MET A 441 -5.10 5.99 17.88
CA MET A 441 -4.83 7.19 18.67
C MET A 441 -5.78 7.29 19.87
N GLU A 442 -7.08 7.12 19.67
CA GLU A 442 -8.06 7.12 20.75
C GLU A 442 -7.75 6.04 21.80
N MET A 443 -7.43 4.82 21.33
CA MET A 443 -7.03 3.72 22.21
C MET A 443 -5.77 4.05 23.02
N LEU A 444 -4.72 4.57 22.39
CA LEU A 444 -3.44 4.87 23.05
C LEU A 444 -3.56 6.06 24.01
N ASN A 445 -4.37 7.06 23.68
CA ASN A 445 -4.71 8.17 24.57
C ASN A 445 -5.45 7.68 25.82
N ARG A 446 -6.43 6.78 25.66
CA ARG A 446 -7.13 6.16 26.80
C ARG A 446 -6.19 5.35 27.70
N LEU A 447 -5.11 4.80 27.14
CA LEU A 447 -4.07 4.08 27.89
C LEU A 447 -2.96 5.01 28.42
N GLU A 448 -3.09 6.32 28.26
CA GLU A 448 -2.12 7.33 28.71
C GLU A 448 -0.68 7.10 28.16
N ILE A 449 -0.58 6.55 26.94
CA ILE A 449 0.72 6.30 26.29
C ILE A 449 1.18 7.59 25.61
N GLU A 450 2.03 8.35 26.30
CA GLU A 450 2.60 9.59 25.77
C GLU A 450 3.51 9.35 24.56
N GLY A 451 3.53 10.31 23.62
CA GLY A 451 4.48 10.32 22.50
C GLY A 451 4.34 9.13 21.53
N HIS A 452 3.15 8.52 21.48
CA HIS A 452 2.86 7.30 20.70
C HIS A 452 3.04 7.46 19.17
N GLY A 453 2.99 8.68 18.64
CA GLY A 453 3.35 8.97 17.25
C GLY A 453 2.32 8.65 16.16
N VAL A 454 1.14 8.09 16.48
CA VAL A 454 0.07 7.76 15.50
C VAL A 454 -0.82 8.94 15.06
N HIS A 455 -0.44 10.20 15.30
CA HIS A 455 -1.26 11.34 14.90
C HIS A 455 -1.24 11.49 13.37
N PRO A 456 -2.40 11.62 12.69
CA PRO A 456 -2.45 11.62 11.23
C PRO A 456 -1.76 12.83 10.58
N ASP A 457 -1.81 14.01 11.21
CA ASP A 457 -1.17 15.21 10.67
C ASP A 457 0.33 15.33 11.02
N VAL A 458 0.73 14.86 12.20
CA VAL A 458 2.09 14.99 12.76
C VAL A 458 2.64 13.63 13.25
N PRO A 459 2.75 12.63 12.35
CA PRO A 459 3.29 11.33 12.71
C PRO A 459 4.76 11.46 13.13
N LYS A 460 5.16 10.67 14.14
CA LYS A 460 6.52 10.71 14.69
C LYS A 460 7.53 10.15 13.69
N ASN A 461 8.75 10.71 13.70
CA ASN A 461 9.92 10.22 12.94
C ASN A 461 9.82 10.26 11.40
N VAL A 462 8.91 11.03 10.82
CA VAL A 462 8.92 11.19 9.36
C VAL A 462 9.91 12.28 8.97
N SER A 463 10.97 11.89 8.26
CA SER A 463 12.11 12.75 7.88
C SER A 463 11.77 13.92 6.94
N LYS A 464 10.49 14.10 6.59
CA LYS A 464 9.99 15.21 5.75
C LYS A 464 9.68 16.49 6.54
N SER A 465 9.64 16.42 7.88
CA SER A 465 9.33 17.58 8.72
C SER A 465 10.48 18.59 8.86
N ILE A 466 11.66 18.34 8.25
CA ILE A 466 12.81 19.25 8.31
C ILE A 466 12.74 20.34 7.22
N THR A 467 11.81 20.24 6.26
CA THR A 467 11.70 21.19 5.12
C THR A 467 10.52 22.16 5.24
N VAL A 468 9.89 22.30 6.40
CA VAL A 468 8.73 23.19 6.62
C VAL A 468 8.96 24.20 7.76
N ASP A 469 10.21 24.62 7.94
CA ASP A 469 10.55 25.82 8.74
C ASP A 469 10.97 26.97 7.83
#